data_AF-A0AA38U7Z2-F1
#
_entry.id   AF-A0AA38U7Z2-F1
#
_cell.length_a   1.000
_cell.length_b   1.000
_cell.length_c   1.000
_cell.angle_alpha   90.00
_cell.angle_beta   90.00
_cell.angle_gamma   90.00
#
_symmetry.space_group_name_H-M   'P 1'
#
loop_
_entity.id
_entity.type
_entity.pdbx_description
1 polymer ?
#
loop_
_entity_poly.entity_id
_entity_poly.type
_entity_poly.pdbx_seq_one_letter_code
_entity_poly.pdbx_strand_id
1 'polypeptide(L)'
;MAEITHFSQWPLETLDKAWERYKDMLKKCPHYGLNEWMIIQTFFGGLHPQYKNDITAAAGGALMDKTYDEAVALIENMAEHSYATPRADVGRVAKVQDSDELREIKAQLAAPLQIN
;
A
#
# COMPACT_ATOMS: atom_id res chain seq x y z
N MET A 1 11.82 -3.50 13.77
CA MET A 1 11.44 -2.14 13.33
C MET A 1 12.25 -1.60 12.13
N ALA A 2 13.50 -2.04 11.88
CA ALA A 2 14.38 -1.39 10.89
C ALA A 2 14.23 -1.83 9.41
N GLU A 3 13.55 -2.94 9.11
CA GLU A 3 13.48 -3.47 7.75
C GLU A 3 12.32 -2.92 6.91
N ILE A 4 11.25 -2.42 7.55
CA ILE A 4 10.07 -1.95 6.81
C ILE A 4 10.37 -0.64 6.10
N THR A 5 11.10 0.29 6.73
CA THR A 5 11.41 1.64 6.20
C THR A 5 12.33 1.66 4.98
N HIS A 6 12.85 0.49 4.56
CA HIS A 6 13.80 0.36 3.45
C HIS A 6 13.20 -0.40 2.26
N PHE A 7 11.88 -0.42 2.12
CA PHE A 7 11.25 -1.01 0.95
C PHE A 7 11.77 -0.36 -0.33
N SER A 8 12.14 -1.20 -1.30
CA SER A 8 12.40 -0.81 -2.67
C SER A 8 11.81 -1.86 -3.58
N GLN A 9 11.12 -1.41 -4.62
CA GLN A 9 10.68 -2.27 -5.71
C GLN A 9 11.89 -2.86 -6.42
N TRP A 10 11.80 -4.13 -6.82
CA TRP A 10 12.85 -4.79 -7.59
C TRP A 10 12.79 -4.43 -9.09
N PRO A 11 13.91 -4.55 -9.83
CA PRO A 11 13.88 -4.35 -11.28
C PRO A 11 12.89 -5.31 -11.94
N LEU A 12 12.01 -4.78 -12.79
CA LEU A 12 10.96 -5.52 -13.51
C LEU A 12 9.85 -6.11 -12.61
N GLU A 13 9.84 -5.81 -11.32
CA GLU A 13 8.74 -6.20 -10.43
C GLU A 13 7.52 -5.33 -10.74
N THR A 14 6.37 -5.98 -10.95
CA THR A 14 5.11 -5.30 -11.17
C THR A 14 4.53 -4.76 -9.87
N LEU A 15 3.57 -3.82 -9.96
CA LEU A 15 3.00 -3.18 -8.77
C LEU A 15 2.29 -4.18 -7.84
N ASP A 16 1.60 -5.16 -8.41
CA ASP A 16 0.96 -6.27 -7.69
C ASP A 16 1.95 -7.05 -6.83
N LYS A 17 3.03 -7.56 -7.44
CA LYS A 17 4.06 -8.32 -6.72
C LYS A 17 4.76 -7.49 -5.66
N ALA A 18 5.04 -6.22 -5.96
CA ALA A 18 5.64 -5.28 -5.02
C ALA A 18 4.73 -5.06 -3.81
N TRP A 19 3.42 -4.89 -4.02
CA TRP A 19 2.43 -4.70 -2.96
C TRP A 19 2.26 -5.95 -2.09
N GLU A 20 2.13 -7.13 -2.70
CA GLU A 20 2.04 -8.41 -1.98
C GLU A 20 3.29 -8.66 -1.12
N ARG A 21 4.49 -8.47 -1.69
CA ARG A 21 5.75 -8.61 -0.95
C ARG A 21 5.82 -7.66 0.23
N TYR A 22 5.34 -6.43 0.05
CA TYR A 22 5.31 -5.46 1.13
C TYR A 22 4.32 -5.85 2.24
N LYS A 23 3.11 -6.33 1.89
CA LYS A 23 2.15 -6.89 2.87
C LYS A 23 2.77 -8.06 3.66
N ASP A 24 3.53 -8.93 3.01
CA ASP A 24 4.24 -10.03 3.67
C ASP A 24 5.39 -9.56 4.59
N MET A 25 6.14 -8.55 4.17
CA MET A 25 7.16 -7.90 5.01
C MET A 25 6.52 -7.28 6.25
N LEU A 26 5.33 -6.71 6.10
CA LEU A 26 4.54 -6.28 7.24
C LEU A 26 4.24 -7.51 8.12
N LYS A 27 3.49 -8.52 7.68
CA LYS A 27 3.08 -9.66 8.55
C LYS A 27 4.22 -10.31 9.37
N LYS A 28 5.46 -10.28 8.89
CA LYS A 28 6.65 -10.85 9.57
C LYS A 28 7.26 -9.99 10.68
N CYS A 29 6.93 -8.71 10.78
CA CYS A 29 7.43 -7.81 11.82
C CYS A 29 6.36 -7.59 12.90
N PRO A 30 6.66 -7.77 14.20
CA PRO A 30 5.75 -7.35 15.26
C PRO A 30 5.71 -5.81 15.32
N HIS A 31 4.61 -5.23 14.83
CA HIS A 31 4.49 -3.81 14.47
C HIS A 31 4.03 -2.86 15.57
N TYR A 32 4.34 -3.13 16.83
CA TYR A 32 3.89 -2.25 17.91
C TYR A 32 4.28 -0.78 17.64
N GLY A 33 3.28 0.08 17.37
CA GLY A 33 3.45 1.53 17.22
C GLY A 33 3.88 2.06 15.83
N LEU A 34 3.79 1.27 14.74
CA LEU A 34 3.97 1.85 13.41
C LEU A 34 2.80 2.76 13.04
N ASN A 35 3.10 3.98 12.62
CA ASN A 35 2.12 4.91 12.10
C ASN A 35 1.58 4.37 10.77
N GLU A 36 0.26 4.22 10.66
CA GLU A 36 -0.44 3.76 9.45
C GLU A 36 0.04 4.54 8.21
N TRP A 37 0.20 5.85 8.33
CA TRP A 37 0.67 6.68 7.23
C TRP A 37 2.12 6.37 6.82
N MET A 38 2.96 5.96 7.77
CA MET A 38 4.34 5.57 7.49
C MET A 38 4.41 4.30 6.63
N ILE A 39 3.39 3.44 6.69
CA ILE A 39 3.27 2.26 5.81
C ILE A 39 3.13 2.71 4.35
N ILE A 40 2.22 3.66 4.09
CA ILE A 40 1.96 4.19 2.74
C ILE A 40 3.16 4.99 2.23
N GLN A 41 3.73 5.86 3.06
CA GLN A 41 4.90 6.66 2.68
C GLN A 41 6.10 5.80 2.31
N THR A 42 6.32 4.73 3.06
CA THR A 42 7.43 3.81 2.82
C THR A 42 7.22 3.00 1.54
N PHE A 43 6.03 2.45 1.33
CA PHE A 43 5.71 1.76 0.09
C PHE A 43 5.85 2.68 -1.12
N PHE A 44 5.15 3.83 -1.08
CA PHE A 44 5.16 4.80 -2.16
C PHE A 44 6.58 5.31 -2.42
N GLY A 45 7.37 5.57 -1.38
CA GLY A 45 8.77 5.99 -1.48
C GLY A 45 9.68 4.97 -2.17
N GLY A 46 9.44 3.68 -1.96
CA GLY A 46 10.20 2.58 -2.56
C GLY A 46 9.82 2.21 -3.99
N LEU A 47 8.73 2.76 -4.54
CA LEU A 47 8.29 2.47 -5.91
C LEU A 47 9.18 3.12 -6.99
N HIS A 48 9.21 2.47 -8.16
CA HIS A 48 9.75 3.09 -9.36
C HIS A 48 8.99 4.38 -9.73
N PRO A 49 9.68 5.38 -10.32
CA PRO A 49 9.06 6.65 -10.70
C PRO A 49 7.81 6.51 -11.56
N GLN A 50 7.76 5.49 -12.45
CA GLN A 50 6.62 5.24 -13.30
C GLN A 50 5.34 4.95 -12.49
N TYR A 51 5.40 3.99 -11.56
CA TYR A 51 4.26 3.65 -10.71
C TYR A 51 3.86 4.80 -9.77
N LYS A 52 4.83 5.61 -9.30
CA LYS A 52 4.54 6.83 -8.53
C LYS A 52 3.69 7.83 -9.32
N ASN A 53 4.04 8.03 -10.60
CA ASN A 53 3.31 8.93 -11.49
C ASN A 53 1.91 8.39 -11.78
N ASP A 54 1.79 7.09 -12.04
CA ASP A 54 0.50 6.46 -12.34
C ASP A 54 -0.44 6.54 -11.12
N ILE A 55 0.07 6.28 -9.91
CA ILE A 55 -0.70 6.42 -8.66
C ILE A 55 -1.11 7.86 -8.41
N THR A 56 -0.20 8.82 -8.61
CA THR A 56 -0.49 10.26 -8.45
C THR A 56 -1.56 10.74 -9.45
N ALA A 57 -1.49 10.25 -10.70
CA ALA A 57 -2.50 10.55 -11.72
C ALA A 57 -3.86 9.95 -11.35
N ALA A 58 -3.90 8.70 -10.89
CA ALA A 58 -5.13 8.03 -10.46
C ALA A 58 -5.74 8.66 -9.19
N ALA A 59 -4.90 9.19 -8.29
CA ALA A 59 -5.35 9.93 -7.11
C ALA A 59 -5.98 11.30 -7.46
N GLY A 60 -5.68 11.84 -8.66
CA GLY A 60 -6.10 13.18 -9.08
C GLY A 60 -5.35 14.31 -8.37
N GLY A 61 -4.14 14.03 -7.86
CA GLY A 61 -3.37 14.94 -7.00
C GLY A 61 -2.32 14.18 -6.20
N ALA A 62 -1.71 14.82 -5.20
CA ALA A 62 -0.77 14.10 -4.35
C ALA A 62 -1.50 12.98 -3.60
N LEU A 63 -0.92 11.77 -3.58
CA LEU A 63 -1.43 10.67 -2.75
C LEU A 63 -1.54 11.09 -1.27
N MET A 64 -0.69 12.04 -0.86
CA MET A 64 -0.65 12.59 0.49
C MET A 64 -1.84 13.48 0.86
N ASP A 65 -2.67 13.88 -0.11
CA ASP A 65 -3.90 14.61 0.14
C ASP A 65 -5.09 13.68 0.42
N LYS A 66 -4.90 12.35 0.31
CA LYS A 66 -5.92 11.33 0.57
C LYS A 66 -5.88 10.85 2.02
N THR A 67 -7.00 10.35 2.50
CA THR A 67 -7.04 9.58 3.74
C THR A 67 -6.28 8.25 3.59
N TYR A 68 -5.87 7.65 4.71
CA TYR A 68 -5.20 6.34 4.71
C TYR A 68 -5.99 5.28 3.94
N ASP A 69 -7.28 5.15 4.22
CA ASP A 69 -8.13 4.13 3.60
C ASP A 69 -8.30 4.36 2.10
N GLU A 70 -8.39 5.61 1.65
CA GLU A 70 -8.42 5.95 0.21
C GLU A 70 -7.10 5.63 -0.48
N ALA A 71 -5.96 5.91 0.16
CA ALA A 71 -4.64 5.63 -0.39
C ALA A 71 -4.42 4.11 -0.55
N VAL A 72 -4.81 3.33 0.46
CA VAL A 72 -4.78 1.86 0.41
C VAL A 72 -5.66 1.34 -0.73
N ALA A 73 -6.92 1.76 -0.78
CA ALA A 73 -7.87 1.28 -1.78
C ALA A 73 -7.40 1.60 -3.21
N LEU A 74 -6.76 2.75 -3.41
CA LEU A 74 -6.17 3.10 -4.69
C LEU A 74 -4.99 2.18 -5.07
N ILE A 75 -4.08 1.92 -4.12
CA ILE A 75 -2.94 1.03 -4.36
C ILE A 75 -3.41 -0.39 -4.64
N GLU A 76 -4.38 -0.91 -3.87
CA GLU A 76 -4.99 -2.22 -4.09
C GLU A 76 -5.64 -2.30 -5.47
N ASN A 77 -6.44 -1.29 -5.83
CA ASN A 77 -7.07 -1.24 -7.14
C ASN A 77 -6.03 -1.23 -8.27
N MET A 78 -4.97 -0.44 -8.15
CA MET A 78 -3.92 -0.40 -9.16
C MET A 78 -3.07 -1.67 -9.21
N ALA A 79 -2.83 -2.32 -8.08
CA ALA A 79 -2.18 -3.61 -8.00
C ALA A 79 -3.04 -4.67 -8.72
N GLU A 80 -4.34 -4.75 -8.41
CA GLU A 80 -5.27 -5.66 -9.06
C GLU A 80 -5.36 -5.41 -10.57
N HIS A 81 -5.29 -4.17 -11.02
CA HIS A 81 -5.43 -3.79 -12.44
C HIS A 81 -4.08 -3.54 -13.14
N SER A 82 -2.96 -3.93 -12.50
CA SER A 82 -1.57 -3.85 -13.01
C SER A 82 -1.40 -4.51 -14.39
N TYR A 83 -2.27 -5.47 -14.75
CA TYR A 83 -2.30 -6.12 -16.06
C TYR A 83 -2.99 -5.32 -17.18
N ALA A 84 -3.69 -4.22 -16.85
CA ALA A 84 -4.58 -3.51 -17.76
C ALA A 84 -4.14 -2.07 -17.97
N THR A 85 -3.11 -1.84 -18.77
CA THR A 85 -3.18 -0.72 -19.71
C THR A 85 -2.79 -1.22 -21.10
N PRO A 86 -3.73 -1.11 -22.05
CA PRO A 86 -3.69 0.08 -22.89
C PRO A 86 -4.98 0.89 -22.77
N ARG A 87 -4.79 2.18 -22.42
CA ARG A 87 -5.66 3.34 -22.65
C ARG A 87 -7.10 3.04 -23.11
N ALA A 88 -8.05 3.31 -22.23
CA ALA A 88 -9.23 4.17 -22.42
C ALA A 88 -10.23 3.88 -21.28
N ASP A 89 -11.16 4.83 -21.09
CA ASP A 89 -12.45 4.67 -20.44
C ASP A 89 -12.55 4.17 -18.97
N VAL A 90 -12.73 5.17 -18.10
CA VAL A 90 -13.90 5.33 -17.22
C VAL A 90 -14.48 4.04 -16.61
N GLY A 91 -14.26 3.92 -15.30
CA GLY A 91 -15.30 3.54 -14.35
C GLY A 91 -15.53 2.05 -14.16
N ARG A 92 -15.12 1.55 -12.98
CA ARG A 92 -15.92 0.63 -12.19
C ARG A 92 -15.42 0.58 -10.75
N VAL A 93 -16.40 0.64 -9.85
CA VAL A 93 -16.23 0.51 -8.40
C VAL A 93 -16.32 -0.98 -8.03
N ALA A 94 -15.61 -1.33 -6.96
CA ALA A 94 -15.78 -2.46 -6.06
C ALA A 94 -15.17 -3.82 -6.46
N LYS A 95 -14.16 -4.22 -5.66
CA LYS A 95 -14.38 -5.25 -4.64
C LYS A 95 -13.56 -4.95 -3.39
N VAL A 96 -14.21 -5.06 -2.24
CA VAL A 96 -13.64 -4.91 -0.90
C VAL A 96 -13.45 -6.34 -0.38
N GLN A 97 -12.28 -6.95 -0.64
CA GLN A 97 -11.94 -8.26 -0.06
C GLN A 97 -10.57 -8.25 0.62
N ASP A 98 -9.65 -7.37 0.22
CA ASP A 98 -8.31 -7.25 0.83
C ASP A 98 -8.22 -6.28 2.02
N SER A 99 -9.19 -5.36 2.16
CA SER A 99 -9.26 -4.42 3.29
C SER A 99 -9.23 -5.14 4.65
N ASP A 100 -9.76 -6.36 4.74
CA ASP A 100 -9.82 -7.12 5.98
C ASP A 100 -8.43 -7.65 6.43
N GLU A 101 -7.50 -7.93 5.51
CA GLU A 101 -6.13 -8.30 5.88
C GLU A 101 -5.36 -7.11 6.47
N LEU A 102 -5.51 -5.94 5.85
CA LEU A 102 -4.86 -4.72 6.35
C LEU A 102 -5.48 -4.25 7.67
N ARG A 103 -6.77 -4.52 7.89
CA ARG A 103 -7.45 -4.31 9.18
C ARG A 103 -6.89 -5.18 10.28
N GLU A 104 -6.57 -6.45 10.00
CA GLU A 104 -5.92 -7.33 10.98
C GLU A 104 -4.50 -6.85 11.31
N ILE A 105 -3.77 -6.34 10.30
CA ILE A 105 -2.47 -5.67 10.51
C ILE A 105 -2.66 -4.40 11.36
N LYS A 106 -3.66 -3.55 11.07
CA LYS A 106 -4.02 -2.37 11.88
C LYS A 106 -4.36 -2.74 13.32
N ALA A 107 -5.11 -3.81 13.53
CA ALA A 107 -5.48 -4.27 14.87
C ALA A 107 -4.24 -4.64 15.71
N GLN A 108 -3.21 -5.19 15.06
CA GLN A 108 -1.91 -5.44 15.70
C GLN A 108 -1.12 -4.16 16.00
N LEU A 109 -1.33 -3.07 15.23
CA LEU A 109 -0.74 -1.74 15.52
C LEU A 109 -1.35 -1.09 16.76
N ALA A 110 -2.65 -1.29 16.99
CA ALA A 110 -3.44 -0.58 17.99
C ALA A 110 -3.45 -1.24 19.39
N ALA A 111 -2.80 -2.39 19.56
CA ALA A 111 -2.76 -3.07 20.84
C ALA A 111 -2.01 -2.21 21.89
N PRO A 112 -2.60 -1.88 23.05
CA PRO A 112 -1.88 -1.24 24.14
C PRO A 112 -0.83 -2.21 24.68
N LEU A 113 0.39 -1.74 24.91
CA LEU A 113 1.40 -2.46 25.69
C LEU A 113 0.79 -2.85 27.04
N GLN A 114 0.46 -4.13 27.22
CA GLN A 114 0.20 -4.66 28.56
C GLN A 114 1.55 -4.71 29.29
N ILE A 115 1.81 -3.65 30.05
CA ILE A 115 2.89 -3.63 31.03
C ILE A 115 2.49 -4.59 32.14
N ASN A 116 3.21 -5.70 32.26
CA ASN A 116 3.19 -6.61 33.41
C ASN A 116 4.36 -6.27 34.32
#